data_AF-A0A2D4P7B0-F1
#
_entry.id   AF-A0A2D4P7B0-F1
#
_cell.length_a   1.000
_cell.length_b   1.000
_cell.length_c   1.000
_cell.angle_alpha   90.00
_cell.angle_beta   90.00
_cell.angle_gamma   90.00
#
_symmetry.space_group_name_H-M   'P 1'
#
loop_
_entity.id
_entity.type
_entity.pdbx_description
1 polymer ?
#
loop_
_entity_poly.entity_id
_entity_poly.type
_entity_poly.pdbx_seq_one_letter_code
_entity_poly.pdbx_strand_id
1 'polypeptide(L)'
;SSRSRTKEEESPLLKLVSLQNADGSWPHGPALNAILDLSEAEISDKAPVHVTPDIWATVLAILWLHLNAAEQKDEWELLEGKAVHWLKVNAGAQLAECVKAGNAVLGSSVSLRFGGFEFMELS
;
A
#
# COMPACT_ATOMS: atom_id res chain seq x y z
N SER A 1 -35.99 4.74 21.57
CA SER A 1 -35.26 3.46 21.59
C SER A 1 -34.97 3.10 20.15
N SER A 2 -33.76 2.92 19.63
CA SER A 2 -32.45 2.65 20.23
C SER A 2 -31.37 3.11 19.24
N ARG A 3 -30.25 3.66 19.74
CA ARG A 3 -29.00 3.76 18.96
C ARG A 3 -28.59 2.37 18.50
N SER A 4 -28.23 2.19 17.23
CA SER A 4 -27.50 1.00 16.76
C SER A 4 -26.72 1.34 15.47
N ARG A 5 -25.58 2.01 15.69
CA ARG A 5 -24.34 1.98 14.90
C ARG A 5 -24.52 2.03 13.37
N THR A 6 -24.46 3.24 12.80
CA THR A 6 -23.89 3.44 11.46
C THR A 6 -22.57 2.68 11.46
N LYS A 7 -22.49 1.57 10.71
CA LYS A 7 -21.20 0.96 10.37
C LYS A 7 -20.38 2.10 9.81
N GLU A 8 -19.30 2.41 10.50
CA GLU A 8 -18.38 3.48 10.14
C GLU A 8 -18.00 3.27 8.67
N GLU A 9 -18.61 4.04 7.76
CA GLU A 9 -18.16 4.18 6.38
C GLU A 9 -16.88 4.99 6.43
N GLU A 10 -15.84 4.41 7.05
CA GLU A 10 -14.49 4.92 6.91
C GLU A 10 -14.16 4.82 5.42
N SER A 11 -13.77 5.96 4.84
CA SER A 11 -13.30 6.04 3.46
C SER A 11 -12.24 4.95 3.24
N PRO A 12 -12.18 4.33 2.04
CA PRO A 12 -11.21 3.28 1.76
C PRO A 12 -9.77 3.74 2.02
N LEU A 13 -9.49 5.06 1.86
CA LEU A 13 -8.26 5.69 2.30
C LEU A 13 -7.99 5.49 3.80
N LEU A 14 -8.91 5.87 4.69
CA LEU A 14 -8.72 5.79 6.14
C LEU A 14 -8.51 4.34 6.61
N LYS A 15 -9.21 3.39 5.98
CA LYS A 15 -9.02 1.96 6.22
C LYS A 15 -7.61 1.52 5.82
N LEU A 16 -7.13 1.99 4.67
CA LEU A 16 -5.77 1.69 4.21
C LEU A 16 -4.72 2.32 5.14
N VAL A 17 -4.89 3.59 5.51
CA VAL A 17 -4.00 4.28 6.45
C VAL A 17 -3.91 3.53 7.79
N SER A 18 -5.06 3.12 8.32
CA SER A 18 -5.14 2.38 9.59
C SER A 18 -4.56 0.97 9.53
N LEU A 19 -4.43 0.41 8.32
CA LEU A 19 -3.87 -0.92 8.08
C LEU A 19 -2.34 -0.90 8.01
N GLN A 20 -1.70 0.27 7.93
CA GLN A 20 -0.25 0.35 7.86
C GLN A 20 0.38 -0.09 9.19
N ASN A 21 1.35 -1.00 9.12
CA ASN A 21 2.17 -1.37 10.27
C ASN A 21 3.10 -0.22 10.69
N ALA A 22 3.59 -0.26 11.93
CA ALA A 22 4.49 0.77 12.48
C ALA A 22 5.78 0.96 11.65
N ASP A 23 6.26 -0.13 11.04
CA ASP A 23 7.41 -0.18 10.13
C ASP A 23 7.14 0.36 8.73
N GLY A 24 5.88 0.62 8.38
CA GLY A 24 5.47 1.16 7.07
C GLY A 24 4.93 0.12 6.09
N SER A 25 5.01 -1.18 6.38
CA SER A 25 4.43 -2.21 5.52
C SER A 25 2.92 -2.30 5.62
N TRP A 26 2.28 -2.91 4.61
CA TRP A 26 0.91 -3.39 4.70
C TRP A 26 0.89 -4.91 4.71
N PRO A 27 0.16 -5.53 5.67
CA PRO A 27 0.03 -6.96 5.71
C PRO A 27 -0.86 -7.44 4.56
N HIS A 28 -0.50 -8.58 3.97
CA HIS A 28 -1.40 -9.27 3.07
C HIS A 28 -2.63 -9.79 3.85
N GLY A 29 -3.83 -9.55 3.32
CA GLY A 29 -5.04 -10.06 3.96
C GLY A 29 -6.35 -9.55 3.33
N PRO A 30 -7.48 -10.10 3.79
CA PRO A 30 -8.80 -9.80 3.21
C PRO A 30 -9.18 -8.32 3.32
N ALA A 31 -8.70 -7.62 4.35
CA ALA A 31 -8.93 -6.18 4.52
C ALA A 31 -8.28 -5.37 3.39
N LEU A 32 -7.03 -5.69 3.04
CA LEU A 32 -6.33 -5.03 1.93
C LEU A 32 -7.00 -5.36 0.60
N ASN A 33 -7.29 -6.63 0.36
CA ASN A 33 -7.94 -7.12 -0.86
C ASN A 33 -9.28 -6.39 -1.12
N ALA A 34 -10.07 -6.19 -0.06
CA ALA A 34 -11.33 -5.45 -0.13
C ALA A 34 -11.15 -3.95 -0.43
N ILE A 35 -10.05 -3.32 -0.01
CA ILE A 35 -9.75 -1.92 -0.33
C ILE A 35 -9.28 -1.79 -1.79
N LEU A 36 -8.41 -2.70 -2.22
CA LEU A 36 -7.87 -2.75 -3.57
C LEU A 36 -8.92 -3.17 -4.61
N ASP A 37 -10.06 -3.71 -4.18
CA ASP A 37 -11.06 -4.37 -5.01
C ASP A 37 -10.46 -5.52 -5.85
N LEU A 38 -9.47 -6.22 -5.26
CA LEU A 38 -8.76 -7.33 -5.90
C LEU A 38 -9.01 -8.65 -5.15
N SER A 39 -9.05 -9.75 -5.90
CA SER A 39 -9.12 -11.09 -5.31
C SER A 39 -7.76 -11.55 -4.82
N GLU A 40 -7.72 -12.40 -3.79
CA GLU A 40 -6.47 -13.00 -3.29
C GLU A 40 -5.71 -13.73 -4.42
N ALA A 41 -6.45 -14.41 -5.30
CA ALA A 41 -5.88 -15.06 -6.47
C ALA A 41 -5.21 -14.07 -7.43
N GLU A 42 -5.81 -12.91 -7.72
CA GLU A 42 -5.23 -11.89 -8.61
C GLU A 42 -3.95 -11.30 -8.01
N ILE A 43 -3.98 -11.04 -6.70
CA ILE A 43 -2.81 -10.56 -5.96
C ILE A 43 -1.70 -11.61 -6.03
N SER A 44 -2.00 -12.88 -5.73
CA SER A 44 -0.99 -13.94 -5.71
C SER A 44 -0.45 -14.30 -7.10
N ASP A 45 -1.32 -14.34 -8.13
CA ASP A 45 -0.95 -14.65 -9.52
C ASP A 45 0.00 -13.62 -10.13
N LYS A 46 -0.18 -12.35 -9.74
CA LYS A 46 0.58 -11.22 -10.29
C LYS A 46 1.79 -10.84 -9.42
N ALA A 47 1.96 -11.50 -8.27
CA ALA A 47 3.10 -11.28 -7.41
C ALA A 47 4.41 -11.72 -8.11
N PRO A 48 5.47 -10.90 -8.08
CA PRO A 48 6.75 -11.30 -8.64
C PRO A 48 7.36 -12.49 -7.90
N VAL A 49 8.13 -13.31 -8.62
CA VAL A 49 8.81 -14.47 -8.05
C VAL A 49 9.85 -14.00 -7.03
N HIS A 50 9.90 -14.64 -5.85
CA HIS A 50 10.80 -14.32 -4.73
C HIS A 50 10.47 -13.06 -3.92
N VAL A 51 9.23 -12.58 -3.99
CA VAL A 51 8.73 -11.47 -3.18
C VAL A 51 7.86 -12.00 -2.04
N THR A 52 8.02 -11.46 -0.83
CA THR A 52 7.15 -11.82 0.29
C THR A 52 5.77 -11.21 0.10
N PRO A 53 4.70 -11.86 0.58
CA PRO A 53 3.34 -11.34 0.44
C PRO A 53 3.19 -9.92 1.02
N ASP A 54 3.91 -9.58 2.09
CA ASP A 54 3.90 -8.24 2.68
C ASP A 54 4.56 -7.18 1.78
N ILE A 55 5.67 -7.50 1.11
CA ILE A 55 6.29 -6.61 0.12
C ILE A 55 5.31 -6.33 -1.01
N TRP A 56 4.67 -7.37 -1.51
CA TRP A 56 3.72 -7.24 -2.61
C TRP A 56 2.49 -6.44 -2.21
N ALA A 57 1.90 -6.74 -1.05
CA ALA A 57 0.81 -6.00 -0.44
C ALA A 57 1.14 -4.51 -0.26
N THR A 58 2.33 -4.21 0.27
CA THR A 58 2.80 -2.84 0.48
C THR A 58 2.91 -2.07 -0.84
N VAL A 59 3.42 -2.69 -1.91
CA VAL A 59 3.50 -2.05 -3.23
C VAL A 59 2.11 -1.75 -3.78
N LEU A 60 1.18 -2.70 -3.72
CA LEU A 60 -0.19 -2.49 -4.19
C LEU A 60 -0.92 -1.38 -3.41
N ALA A 61 -0.73 -1.33 -2.08
CA ALA A 61 -1.30 -0.29 -1.24
C ALA A 61 -0.84 1.11 -1.68
N ILE A 62 0.46 1.29 -1.90
CA ILE A 62 0.99 2.59 -2.35
C ILE A 62 0.43 2.97 -3.73
N LEU A 63 0.43 2.03 -4.67
CA LEU A 63 -0.09 2.30 -6.02
C LEU A 63 -1.58 2.67 -5.98
N TRP A 64 -2.35 2.01 -5.12
CA TRP A 64 -3.76 2.33 -4.91
C TRP A 64 -3.95 3.73 -4.32
N LEU A 65 -3.10 4.17 -3.38
CA LEU A 65 -3.15 5.54 -2.83
C LEU A 65 -2.99 6.58 -3.93
N HIS A 66 -2.00 6.40 -4.80
CA HIS A 66 -1.77 7.31 -5.94
C HIS A 66 -2.91 7.28 -6.97
N LEU A 67 -3.67 6.19 -7.07
CA LEU A 67 -4.78 6.05 -8.00
C LEU A 67 -6.10 6.61 -7.48
N ASN A 68 -6.45 6.24 -6.25
CA ASN A 68 -7.77 6.49 -5.67
C ASN A 68 -7.78 7.68 -4.71
N ALA A 69 -6.62 8.04 -4.17
CA ALA A 69 -6.50 9.07 -3.14
C ALA A 69 -5.50 10.17 -3.55
N ALA A 70 -5.22 10.35 -4.84
CA ALA A 70 -4.30 11.38 -5.34
C ALA A 70 -4.62 12.79 -4.81
N GLU A 71 -5.90 13.11 -4.64
CA GLU A 71 -6.38 14.41 -4.12
C GLU A 71 -6.14 14.59 -2.61
N GLN A 72 -5.93 13.50 -1.88
CA GLN A 72 -5.70 13.46 -0.43
C GLN A 72 -4.24 13.13 -0.10
N LYS A 73 -3.31 13.51 -0.98
CA LYS A 73 -1.89 13.15 -0.86
C LYS A 73 -1.28 13.53 0.48
N ASP A 74 -1.63 14.69 1.03
CA ASP A 74 -1.17 15.17 2.33
C ASP A 74 -1.48 14.19 3.48
N GLU A 75 -2.53 13.35 3.36
CA GLU A 75 -2.89 12.38 4.38
C GLU A 75 -2.02 11.12 4.36
N TRP A 76 -1.48 10.76 3.21
CA TRP A 76 -0.78 9.48 3.02
C TRP A 76 0.64 9.59 2.49
N GLU A 77 1.15 10.78 2.18
CA GLU A 77 2.53 10.97 1.72
C GLU A 77 3.57 10.50 2.75
N LEU A 78 3.28 10.66 4.04
CA LEU A 78 4.16 10.17 5.11
C LEU A 78 4.15 8.64 5.19
N LEU A 79 2.98 8.04 4.97
CA LEU A 79 2.80 6.58 4.93
C LEU A 79 3.57 6.01 3.74
N GLU A 80 3.44 6.63 2.56
CA GLU A 80 4.21 6.29 1.37
C GLU A 80 5.71 6.36 1.64
N GLY A 81 6.20 7.44 2.25
CA GLY A 81 7.61 7.60 2.59
C GLY A 81 8.15 6.46 3.47
N LYS A 82 7.40 6.08 4.52
CA LYS A 82 7.75 4.93 5.39
C LYS A 82 7.75 3.62 4.62
N ALA A 83 6.68 3.36 3.87
CA ALA A 83 6.51 2.12 3.13
C ALA A 83 7.58 1.95 2.06
N VAL A 84 7.90 3.02 1.34
CA VAL A 84 8.97 3.07 0.34
C VAL A 84 10.33 2.85 1.00
N HIS A 85 10.58 3.42 2.19
CA HIS A 85 11.79 3.14 2.95
C HIS A 85 11.89 1.66 3.33
N TRP A 86 10.83 1.11 3.93
CA TRP A 86 10.75 -0.31 4.29
C TRP A 86 10.93 -1.22 3.08
N LEU A 87 10.33 -0.90 1.94
CA LEU A 87 10.47 -1.65 0.69
C LEU A 87 11.90 -1.62 0.15
N LYS A 88 12.63 -0.50 0.27
CA LYS A 88 14.05 -0.49 -0.14
C LYS A 88 14.90 -1.43 0.71
N VAL A 89 14.62 -1.48 2.01
CA VAL A 89 15.34 -2.35 2.96
C VAL A 89 15.00 -3.82 2.73
N ASN A 90 13.73 -4.14 2.46
CA ASN A 90 13.24 -5.53 2.41
C ASN A 90 13.16 -6.12 0.99
N ALA A 91 12.78 -5.33 -0.03
CA ALA A 91 12.61 -5.79 -1.41
C ALA A 91 13.84 -5.54 -2.29
N GLY A 92 14.67 -4.54 -1.95
CA GLY A 92 15.91 -4.23 -2.66
C GLY A 92 15.71 -4.08 -4.18
N ALA A 93 16.42 -4.89 -4.97
CA ALA A 93 16.38 -4.86 -6.43
C ALA A 93 15.03 -5.31 -7.04
N GLN A 94 14.25 -6.10 -6.30
CA GLN A 94 12.96 -6.63 -6.79
C GLN A 94 11.86 -5.57 -6.77
N LEU A 95 12.06 -4.48 -6.04
CA LEU A 95 11.08 -3.42 -5.88
C LEU A 95 10.64 -2.80 -7.21
N ALA A 96 11.56 -2.60 -8.15
CA ALA A 96 11.23 -2.04 -9.46
C ALA A 96 10.29 -2.96 -10.24
N GLU A 97 10.53 -4.28 -10.18
CA GLU A 97 9.67 -5.28 -10.82
C GLU A 97 8.32 -5.38 -10.12
N CYS A 98 8.27 -5.29 -8.78
CA CYS A 98 7.01 -5.20 -8.04
C CYS A 98 6.18 -3.99 -8.47
N VAL A 99 6.79 -2.80 -8.54
CA VAL A 99 6.06 -1.58 -8.94
C VAL A 99 5.52 -1.72 -10.36
N LYS A 100 6.30 -2.28 -11.27
CA LYS A 100 5.87 -2.53 -12.65
C LYS A 100 4.73 -3.53 -12.72
N ALA A 101 4.82 -4.65 -12.01
CA ALA A 101 3.77 -5.65 -11.94
C ALA A 101 2.49 -5.07 -11.32
N GLY A 102 2.59 -4.36 -10.19
CA GLY A 102 1.45 -3.78 -9.50
C GLY A 102 0.73 -2.73 -10.33
N ASN A 103 1.47 -1.93 -11.11
CA ASN A 103 0.89 -1.01 -12.08
C ASN A 103 0.08 -1.76 -13.15
N ALA A 104 0.56 -2.91 -13.63
CA ALA A 104 -0.19 -3.72 -14.57
C ALA A 104 -1.47 -4.31 -13.94
N VAL A 105 -1.43 -4.69 -12.65
CA VAL A 105 -2.61 -5.18 -11.91
C VAL A 105 -3.67 -4.09 -11.77
N LEU A 106 -3.26 -2.89 -11.37
CA LEU A 106 -4.17 -1.79 -11.08
C LEU A 106 -4.50 -0.92 -12.31
N GLY A 107 -3.96 -1.26 -13.49
CA GLY A 107 -4.14 -0.46 -14.71
C GLY A 107 -3.54 0.95 -14.61
N SER A 108 -2.46 1.09 -13.86
CA SER A 108 -1.84 2.38 -13.49
C SER A 108 -0.46 2.58 -14.12
N SER A 109 0.10 3.78 -13.95
CA SER A 109 1.47 4.14 -14.37
C SER A 109 2.15 5.00 -13.31
N VAL A 110 1.94 4.66 -12.04
CA VAL A 110 2.54 5.34 -10.91
C VAL A 110 4.00 4.98 -10.79
N SER A 111 4.85 6.00 -10.71
CA SER A 111 6.30 5.84 -10.51
C SER A 111 6.64 6.16 -9.06
N LEU A 112 7.03 5.16 -8.28
CA LEU A 112 7.53 5.39 -6.92
C LEU A 112 8.88 6.10 -6.99
N ARG A 113 8.96 7.29 -6.39
CA ARG A 113 10.24 8.01 -6.27
C ARG A 113 11.01 7.49 -5.08
N PHE A 114 12.13 6.83 -5.38
CA PHE A 114 13.02 6.28 -4.37
C PHE A 114 14.02 7.29 -3.78
N GLY A 115 13.85 8.60 -4.00
CA GLY A 115 14.73 9.63 -3.47
C GLY A 115 13.97 10.67 -2.65
N GLY A 116 14.30 10.81 -1.36
CA GLY A 116 14.00 12.05 -0.62
C GLY A 116 13.43 11.97 0.80
N PHE A 117 13.11 10.79 1.36
CA PHE A 117 12.71 10.73 2.77
C PHE A 117 13.88 10.24 3.63
N GLU A 118 14.74 11.19 4.05
CA GLU A 118 15.43 11.08 5.35
C GLU A 118 14.32 11.16 6.40
N PHE A 119 13.80 10.00 6.79
CA PHE A 119 13.02 9.91 8.01
C PHE A 119 13.98 10.28 9.14
N MET A 120 13.89 11.50 9.67
CA MET A 120 14.48 11.82 10.97
C MET A 120 13.89 10.80 11.94
N GLU A 121 14.70 9.82 12.34
CA GLU A 121 14.42 8.99 13.50
C GLU A 121 14.25 9.93 14.68
N LEU A 122 13.01 10.22 15.05
CA LEU A 122 12.71 10.86 16.31
C LEU A 122 12.83 9.81 17.41
N SER A 123 14.03 9.79 17.99
CA SER A 123 14.44 9.32 19.34
C SER A 123 14.53 7.81 19.61
#